data_AF-A0A520FVR2-F1
#
_entry.id   AF-A0A520FVR2-F1
#
_cell.length_a   1.000
_cell.length_b   1.000
_cell.length_c   1.000
_cell.angle_alpha   90.00
_cell.angle_beta   90.00
_cell.angle_gamma   90.00
#
_symmetry.space_group_name_H-M   'P 1'
#
loop_
_entity.id
_entity.type
_entity.pdbx_description
1 polymer ?
#
loop_
_entity_poly.entity_id
_entity_poly.type
_entity_poly.pdbx_seq_one_letter_code
_entity_poly.pdbx_strand_id
1 'polypeptide(L)'
;MNDSSSYTPPTVWSWKKENGGRFANINRPIAGPTHDKDLPVGRHPLQLYSLATPNGVKVTLLLEELLELGHRGAEYDAWLVRINDGDQFGSGFVAINPNSK
;
A
#
# COMPACT_ATOMS: atom_id res chain seq x y z
N MET A 1 31.67 -0.01 -34.13
CA MET A 1 30.23 0.13 -34.40
C MET A 1 29.51 -0.44 -33.19
N ASN A 2 28.82 0.40 -32.40
CA ASN A 2 27.92 -0.08 -31.36
C ASN A 2 26.59 -0.43 -32.04
N ASP A 3 26.45 -1.66 -32.51
CA ASP A 3 25.15 -2.19 -32.92
C ASP A 3 24.33 -2.51 -31.66
N SER A 4 23.72 -1.48 -31.08
CA SER A 4 22.65 -1.70 -30.12
C SER A 4 21.40 -2.09 -30.91
N SER A 5 21.08 -3.39 -30.96
CA SER A 5 19.79 -3.85 -31.48
C SER A 5 18.65 -3.12 -30.74
N SER A 6 17.69 -2.55 -31.48
CA SER A 6 16.51 -1.94 -30.87
C SER A 6 15.70 -2.98 -30.09
N TYR A 7 15.21 -2.59 -28.91
CA TYR A 7 14.35 -3.46 -28.12
C TYR A 7 13.04 -3.72 -28.86
N THR A 8 12.68 -5.00 -29.00
CA THR A 8 11.41 -5.45 -29.56
C THR A 8 10.60 -6.16 -28.47
N PRO A 9 9.45 -5.62 -28.03
CA PRO A 9 8.60 -6.29 -27.04
C PRO A 9 8.10 -7.65 -27.55
N PRO A 10 7.93 -8.66 -26.67
CA PRO A 10 7.33 -9.93 -27.06
C PRO A 10 5.84 -9.79 -27.35
N THR A 11 5.27 -10.68 -28.18
CA THR A 11 3.82 -10.74 -28.45
C THR A 11 2.99 -10.97 -27.18
N VAL A 12 3.53 -11.76 -26.25
CA VAL A 12 2.95 -12.01 -24.94
C VAL A 12 3.96 -11.59 -23.89
N TRP A 13 3.56 -10.68 -23.01
CA TRP A 13 4.42 -10.23 -21.92
C TRP A 13 4.63 -11.35 -20.90
N SER A 14 5.86 -11.49 -20.41
CA SER A 14 6.24 -12.44 -19.36
C SER A 14 6.95 -11.71 -18.24
N TRP A 15 6.64 -12.04 -16.98
CA TRP A 15 7.34 -11.45 -15.83
C TRP A 15 8.73 -12.05 -15.68
N LYS A 16 9.75 -11.37 -16.21
CA LYS A 16 11.17 -11.68 -16.02
C LYS A 16 11.70 -10.86 -14.85
N LYS A 17 12.13 -11.52 -13.76
CA LYS A 17 12.45 -10.89 -12.46
C LYS A 17 13.72 -10.02 -12.43
N GLU A 18 14.34 -9.74 -13.57
CA GLU A 18 15.72 -9.21 -13.61
C GLU A 18 15.84 -7.71 -13.29
N ASN A 19 14.75 -6.93 -13.18
CA ASN A 19 14.87 -5.52 -12.76
C ASN A 19 13.56 -4.90 -12.27
N GLY A 20 13.49 -4.49 -10.99
CA GLY A 20 12.32 -3.80 -10.41
C GLY A 20 12.63 -2.62 -9.49
N GLY A 21 13.92 -2.23 -9.40
CA GLY A 21 14.39 -1.16 -8.51
C GLY A 21 14.04 -1.41 -7.04
N ARG A 22 13.85 -0.32 -6.28
CA ARG A 22 13.55 -0.34 -4.83
C ARG A 22 12.34 -1.19 -4.46
N PHE A 23 11.39 -1.38 -5.38
CA PHE A 23 10.13 -2.09 -5.15
C PHE A 23 10.07 -3.46 -5.83
N ALA A 24 11.21 -3.99 -6.30
CA ALA A 24 11.28 -5.28 -7.00
C ALA A 24 10.73 -6.45 -6.16
N ASN A 25 10.86 -6.36 -4.84
CA ASN A 25 10.38 -7.37 -3.89
C ASN A 25 8.86 -7.36 -3.68
N ILE A 26 8.16 -6.27 -4.01
CA ILE A 26 6.72 -6.10 -3.76
C ILE A 26 5.86 -6.00 -5.03
N ASN A 27 6.41 -5.52 -6.14
CA ASN A 27 5.66 -5.38 -7.39
C ASN A 27 5.46 -6.75 -8.06
N ARG A 28 4.21 -7.11 -8.34
CA ARG A 28 3.83 -8.41 -8.92
C ARG A 28 2.73 -8.23 -9.97
N PRO A 29 2.65 -9.12 -10.99
CA PRO A 29 1.59 -9.10 -11.99
C PRO A 29 0.27 -9.72 -11.50
N ILE A 30 0.16 -10.05 -10.22
CA ILE A 30 -1.00 -10.67 -9.58
C ILE A 30 -1.34 -9.93 -8.28
N ALA A 31 -2.62 -9.88 -7.95
CA ALA A 31 -3.14 -9.31 -6.70
C ALA A 31 -3.39 -10.40 -5.64
N GLY A 32 -3.89 -9.99 -4.47
CA GLY A 32 -4.29 -10.89 -3.40
C GLY A 32 -3.27 -11.03 -2.26
N PRO A 33 -3.69 -11.67 -1.16
CA PRO A 33 -2.87 -11.78 0.04
C PRO A 33 -1.68 -12.72 -0.17
N THR A 34 -0.59 -12.47 0.55
CA THR A 34 0.62 -13.32 0.56
C THR A 34 0.83 -14.05 1.87
N HIS A 35 0.16 -13.60 2.93
CA HIS A 35 0.28 -14.16 4.26
C HIS A 35 -0.98 -13.84 5.06
N ASP A 36 -1.29 -14.71 6.02
CA ASP A 36 -2.37 -14.46 6.98
C ASP A 36 -1.86 -13.48 8.04
N LYS A 37 -2.58 -12.37 8.20
CA LYS A 37 -2.28 -11.34 9.19
C LYS A 37 -3.54 -10.54 9.47
N ASP A 38 -4.05 -10.69 10.69
CA ASP A 38 -5.15 -9.87 11.17
C ASP A 38 -4.67 -8.44 11.42
N LEU A 39 -5.60 -7.50 11.26
CA LEU A 39 -5.36 -6.09 11.54
C LEU A 39 -5.65 -5.78 13.02
N PRO A 40 -4.78 -5.03 13.72
CA PRO A 40 -5.07 -4.57 15.08
C PRO A 40 -6.23 -3.57 15.06
N VAL A 41 -7.09 -3.61 16.07
CA VAL A 41 -8.20 -2.67 16.25
C VAL A 41 -8.06 -2.00 17.61
N GLY A 42 -8.06 -0.66 17.61
CA GLY A 42 -7.94 0.14 18.81
C GLY A 42 -9.30 0.57 19.38
N ARG A 43 -9.29 1.62 20.20
CA ARG A 43 -10.49 2.09 20.93
C ARG A 43 -11.28 3.15 20.17
N HIS A 44 -10.68 3.80 19.18
CA HIS A 44 -11.25 4.96 18.52
C HIS A 44 -12.21 4.52 17.39
N PRO A 45 -13.22 5.35 17.05
CA PRO A 45 -14.26 4.97 16.09
C PRO A 45 -13.74 4.75 14.66
N LEU A 46 -12.62 5.39 14.30
CA LEU A 46 -11.99 5.23 13.00
C LEU A 46 -10.68 4.45 13.12
N GLN A 47 -10.52 3.42 12.29
CA GLN A 47 -9.30 2.61 12.20
C GLN A 47 -8.61 2.90 10.87
N LEU A 48 -7.46 3.57 10.92
CA LEU A 48 -6.68 3.97 9.74
C LEU A 48 -5.45 3.08 9.62
N TYR A 49 -5.35 2.32 8.52
CA TYR A 49 -4.17 1.53 8.19
C TYR A 49 -3.42 2.21 7.05
N SER A 50 -2.30 2.87 7.35
CA SER A 50 -1.68 3.80 6.41
C SER A 50 -0.16 3.94 6.61
N LEU A 51 0.46 4.77 5.79
CA LEU A 51 1.87 5.15 5.87
C LEU A 51 1.99 6.64 5.57
N ALA A 52 2.95 7.33 6.20
CA ALA A 52 3.26 8.75 6.00
C ALA A 52 3.83 9.07 4.59
N THR A 53 3.05 8.76 3.57
CA THR A 53 3.24 9.08 2.16
C THR A 53 2.38 10.30 1.81
N PRO A 54 2.58 10.94 0.65
CA PRO A 54 1.68 11.99 0.18
C PRO A 54 0.21 11.59 0.11
N ASN A 55 -0.13 10.29 0.01
CA ASN A 55 -1.51 9.84 0.09
C ASN A 55 -1.98 9.68 1.54
N GLY A 56 -1.17 9.07 2.40
CA GLY A 56 -1.53 8.88 3.81
C GLY A 56 -1.72 10.19 4.55
N VAL A 57 -0.87 11.20 4.30
CA VAL A 57 -1.00 12.51 4.95
C VAL A 57 -2.30 13.23 4.61
N LYS A 58 -2.94 12.95 3.46
CA LYS A 58 -4.24 13.54 3.12
C LYS A 58 -5.31 13.15 4.13
N VAL A 59 -5.30 11.88 4.53
CA VAL A 59 -6.31 11.33 5.45
C VAL A 59 -6.04 11.79 6.86
N THR A 60 -4.79 11.74 7.33
CA THR A 60 -4.47 12.22 8.67
C THR A 60 -4.71 13.72 8.80
N LEU A 61 -4.36 14.53 7.79
CA LEU A 61 -4.69 15.96 7.80
C LEU A 61 -6.20 16.19 7.87
N LEU A 62 -7.01 15.51 7.05
CA LEU A 62 -8.46 15.61 7.14
C LEU A 62 -8.99 15.29 8.55
N LEU A 63 -8.47 14.24 9.17
CA LEU A 63 -8.89 13.82 10.52
C LEU A 63 -8.51 14.86 11.57
N GLU A 64 -7.27 15.36 11.54
CA GLU A 64 -6.82 16.42 12.45
C GLU A 64 -7.60 17.73 12.25
N GLU A 65 -7.88 18.13 11.01
CA GLU A 65 -8.70 19.32 10.71
C GLU A 65 -10.14 19.18 11.25
N LEU A 66 -10.72 17.97 11.17
CA LEU A 66 -12.03 17.69 11.77
C LEU A 66 -11.98 17.73 13.30
N LEU A 67 -10.91 17.22 13.91
CA LEU A 67 -10.71 17.27 15.36
C LEU A 67 -10.54 18.70 15.87
N GLU A 68 -9.80 19.54 15.14
CA GLU A 68 -9.64 20.97 15.43
C GLU A 68 -10.99 21.71 15.43
N LEU A 69 -11.89 21.35 14.52
CA LEU A 69 -13.27 21.85 14.49
C LEU A 69 -14.19 21.25 15.57
N GLY A 70 -13.66 20.39 16.45
CA GLY A 70 -14.39 19.78 17.56
C GLY A 70 -15.23 18.56 17.17
N HIS A 71 -15.07 18.01 15.97
CA HIS A 71 -15.78 16.79 15.55
C HIS A 71 -15.17 15.54 16.20
N ARG A 72 -15.53 15.27 17.46
CA ARG A 72 -14.99 14.14 18.25
C ARG A 72 -15.23 12.75 17.64
N GLY A 73 -16.14 12.62 16.67
CA GLY A 73 -16.32 11.38 15.90
C GLY A 73 -15.17 11.06 14.94
N ALA A 74 -14.25 12.02 14.70
CA ALA A 74 -13.06 11.86 13.87
C ALA A 74 -11.85 11.28 14.62
N GLU A 75 -11.99 11.01 15.92
CA GLU A 75 -10.97 10.30 16.72
C GLU A 75 -10.58 8.98 16.05
N TYR A 76 -9.28 8.69 15.96
CA TYR A 76 -8.78 7.57 15.14
C TYR A 76 -7.55 6.89 15.72
N ASP A 77 -7.43 5.58 15.45
CA ASP A 77 -6.20 4.82 15.62
C ASP A 77 -5.48 4.72 14.28
N ALA A 78 -4.23 5.21 14.19
CA ALA A 78 -3.41 5.13 12.98
C ALA A 78 -2.36 4.03 13.07
N TRP A 79 -2.63 2.91 12.40
CA TRP A 79 -1.76 1.76 12.30
C TRP A 79 -0.80 1.87 11.12
N LEU A 80 0.48 1.65 11.40
CA LEU A 80 1.54 1.73 10.39
C LEU A 80 1.52 0.50 9.46
N VAL A 81 1.48 0.75 8.15
CA VAL A 81 1.58 -0.26 7.08
C VAL A 81 2.86 -0.02 6.29
N ARG A 82 3.90 -0.83 6.51
CA ARG A 82 5.19 -0.65 5.84
C ARG A 82 5.15 -1.25 4.45
N ILE A 83 4.82 -0.43 3.44
CA ILE A 83 4.63 -0.91 2.07
C ILE A 83 5.87 -1.58 1.44
N ASN A 84 7.07 -1.23 1.92
CA ASN A 84 8.33 -1.83 1.46
C ASN A 84 8.51 -3.27 1.98
N ASP A 85 7.85 -3.60 3.09
CA ASP A 85 7.95 -4.88 3.77
C ASP A 85 6.80 -5.82 3.36
N GLY A 86 5.85 -5.32 2.56
CA GLY A 86 4.73 -6.12 2.04
C GLY A 86 3.52 -6.21 2.96
N ASP A 87 3.44 -5.38 4.01
CA ASP A 87 2.30 -5.37 4.95
C ASP A 87 0.94 -5.20 4.26
N GLN A 88 0.90 -4.48 3.13
CA GLN A 88 -0.30 -4.27 2.31
C GLN A 88 -0.83 -5.56 1.65
N PHE A 89 -0.09 -6.67 1.72
CA PHE A 89 -0.49 -7.98 1.22
C PHE A 89 -0.91 -8.95 2.32
N GLY A 90 -1.03 -8.51 3.58
CA GLY A 90 -1.64 -9.34 4.64
C GLY A 90 -3.13 -9.55 4.40
N SER A 91 -3.66 -10.73 4.77
CA SER A 91 -5.08 -11.08 4.58
C SER A 91 -6.05 -10.02 5.11
N GLY A 92 -5.79 -9.48 6.31
CA GLY A 92 -6.61 -8.41 6.89
C GLY A 92 -6.55 -7.10 6.11
N PHE A 93 -5.37 -6.70 5.61
CA PHE A 93 -5.25 -5.49 4.79
C PHE A 93 -5.94 -5.65 3.43
N VAL A 94 -5.78 -6.81 2.79
CA VAL A 94 -6.45 -7.12 1.51
C VAL A 94 -7.98 -7.16 1.67
N ALA A 95 -8.49 -7.60 2.82
CA ALA A 95 -9.92 -7.59 3.10
C ALA A 95 -10.52 -6.18 3.13
N ILE A 96 -9.78 -5.16 3.60
CA ILE A 96 -10.24 -3.77 3.60
C ILE A 96 -9.88 -3.01 2.31
N ASN A 97 -8.82 -3.42 1.61
CA ASN A 97 -8.47 -2.88 0.31
C ASN A 97 -7.88 -3.96 -0.63
N PRO A 98 -8.67 -4.50 -1.58
CA PRO A 98 -8.20 -5.54 -2.50
C PRO A 98 -7.13 -5.04 -3.49
N ASN A 99 -6.92 -3.72 -3.60
CA ASN A 99 -5.84 -3.11 -4.39
C ASN A 99 -4.50 -3.06 -3.63
N SER A 100 -4.45 -3.48 -2.36
CA SER A 100 -3.24 -3.47 -1.52
C SER A 100 -2.56 -2.09 -1.49
N LYS A 101 -3.32 -1.02 -1.23
CA LYS A 101 -2.81 0.35 -1.10
C LYS A 101 -3.44 1.16 0.02
#